data_AF-A0A5C8V4N0-F1
#
_entry.id   AF-A0A5C8V4N0-F1
#
_cell.length_a   1.000
_cell.length_b   1.000
_cell.length_c   1.000
_cell.angle_alpha   90.00
_cell.angle_beta   90.00
_cell.angle_gamma   90.00
#
_symmetry.space_group_name_H-M   'P 1'
#
loop_
_entity.id
_entity.type
_entity.pdbx_description
1 polymer ?
#
loop_
_entity_poly.entity_id
_entity_poly.type
_entity_poly.pdbx_seq_one_letter_code
_entity_poly.pdbx_strand_id
1 'polypeptide(L)' 'MSIDDFCRWAGIGRSLAYTEIAAGRLRTKKVGRRTLVTAEAASTWLAALPDGNDTGNAA' A
#
# COMPACT_ATOMS: atom_id res chain seq x y z
N MET A 1 3.53 11.10 1.10
CA MET A 1 2.67 11.31 -0.09
C MET A 1 1.21 11.17 0.30
N SER A 2 0.26 11.77 -0.42
CA SER A 2 -1.18 11.59 -0.14
C SER A 2 -1.64 10.19 -0.58
N ILE A 3 -2.87 9.80 -0.24
CA ILE A 3 -3.45 8.55 -0.76
C ILE A 3 -3.51 8.58 -2.30
N ASP A 4 -3.80 9.74 -2.90
CA ASP A 4 -3.86 9.88 -4.35
C ASP A 4 -2.50 9.69 -5.01
N ASP A 5 -1.46 10.32 -4.46
CA ASP A 5 -0.08 10.15 -4.92
C ASP A 5 0.37 8.69 -4.80
N PHE A 6 0.03 8.02 -3.70
CA PHE A 6 0.33 6.61 -3.51
C PHE A 6 -0.37 5.74 -4.55
N CYS A 7 -1.65 6.00 -4.84
CA CYS A 7 -2.39 5.29 -5.88
C CYS A 7 -1.73 5.44 -7.25
N ARG A 8 -1.29 6.66 -7.61
CA ARG A 8 -0.58 6.93 -8.87
C ARG A 8 0.78 6.25 -8.90
N TRP A 9 1.52 6.28 -7.80
CA TRP A 9 2.84 5.66 -7.69
C TRP A 9 2.77 4.13 -7.79
N ALA A 10 1.82 3.50 -7.08
CA ALA A 10 1.64 2.05 -7.08
C ALA A 10 0.85 1.53 -8.30
N GLY A 11 0.24 2.42 -9.10
CA GLY A 11 -0.60 2.04 -10.23
C GLY A 11 -1.92 1.36 -9.83
N ILE A 12 -2.44 1.65 -8.63
CA ILE A 12 -3.66 1.02 -8.09
C ILE A 12 -4.81 2.02 -7.92
N GLY A 13 -6.03 1.51 -7.87
CA GLY A 13 -7.21 2.31 -7.55
C GLY A 13 -7.31 2.66 -6.05
N ARG A 14 -7.99 3.77 -5.75
CA ARG A 14 -8.24 4.23 -4.37
C ARG A 14 -8.94 3.18 -3.50
N SER A 15 -9.87 2.42 -4.09
CA SER A 15 -10.59 1.36 -3.37
C SER A 15 -9.64 0.31 -2.83
N LEU A 16 -8.67 -0.16 -3.64
CA LEU A 16 -7.68 -1.12 -3.20
C LEU A 16 -6.78 -0.53 -2.12
N ALA A 17 -6.30 0.71 -2.30
CA ALA A 17 -5.51 1.38 -1.28
C ALA A 17 -6.23 1.46 0.07
N TYR A 18 -7.53 1.80 0.09
CA TYR A 18 -8.31 1.81 1.33
C TYR A 18 -8.53 0.42 1.92
N THR A 19 -8.72 -0.62 1.09
CA THR A 19 -8.78 -2.02 1.55
C THR A 19 -7.48 -2.42 2.24
N GLU A 20 -6.33 -2.08 1.68
CA GLU A 20 -5.02 -2.38 2.27
C GLU A 20 -4.78 -1.63 3.59
N ILE A 21 -5.28 -0.40 3.71
CA ILE A 21 -5.24 0.39 4.95
C ILE A 21 -6.13 -0.24 6.01
N ALA A 22 -7.37 -0.62 5.64
CA ALA A 22 -8.31 -1.26 6.54
C ALA A 22 -7.83 -2.65 7.00
N ALA A 23 -7.16 -3.39 6.11
CA ALA A 23 -6.50 -4.66 6.42
C ALA A 23 -5.22 -4.51 7.25
N GLY A 24 -4.75 -3.28 7.51
CA GLY A 24 -3.53 -3.01 8.26
C GLY A 24 -2.23 -3.30 7.51
N ARG A 25 -2.31 -3.70 6.23
CA ARG A 25 -1.14 -3.97 5.36
C ARG A 25 -0.44 -2.68 4.96
N LEU A 26 -1.19 -1.62 4.66
CA LEU A 26 -0.63 -0.32 4.32
C LEU A 26 -0.60 0.61 5.54
N ARG A 27 0.60 0.84 6.07
CA ARG A 27 0.80 1.76 7.20
C ARG A 27 0.61 3.21 6.75
N THR A 28 -0.25 3.93 7.44
CA THR A 28 -0.50 5.36 7.18
C THR A 28 -0.26 6.21 8.43
N LYS A 29 -0.01 7.50 8.22
CA LYS A 29 0.17 8.50 9.28
C LYS A 29 -0.88 9.59 9.12
N LYS A 30 -1.48 9.99 10.25
CA LYS A 30 -2.43 11.11 10.30
C LYS A 30 -1.70 12.43 10.53
N VAL A 31 -2.01 13.42 9.71
CA VAL A 31 -1.60 14.83 9.87
C VAL A 31 -2.85 15.69 9.78
N GLY A 32 -3.39 16.09 10.93
CA GLY A 32 -4.68 16.76 11.04
C GLY A 32 -5.79 15.96 10.34
N ARG A 33 -6.42 16.57 9.33
CA ARG A 33 -7.49 15.94 8.52
C ARG A 33 -6.96 15.03 7.41
N ARG A 34 -5.66 15.05 7.12
CA ARG A 34 -5.05 14.31 6.00
C ARG A 34 -4.47 12.98 6.47
N THR A 35 -4.58 11.97 5.61
CA THR A 35 -3.88 10.69 5.74
C THR A 35 -2.72 10.68 4.75
N LEU A 36 -1.51 10.39 5.24
CA LEU A 36 -0.30 10.33 4.44
C LEU A 36 0.29 8.92 4.46
N VAL A 37 0.82 8.49 3.33
CA VAL A 37 1.66 7.29 3.21
C VAL A 37 3.11 7.77 3.19
N THR A 38 3.96 7.22 4.06
CA THR A 38 5.40 7.50 4.02
C THR A 38 6.04 6.69 2.89
N ALA A 39 7.14 7.17 2.31
CA ALA A 39 7.85 6.43 1.27
C ALA A 39 8.25 5.03 1.76
N GLU A 40 8.80 4.95 2.97
CA GLU A 40 9.11 3.69 3.68
C GLU A 40 7.92 2.72 3.74
N ALA A 41 6.73 3.22 4.11
CA ALA A 41 5.55 2.37 4.20
C ALA A 41 5.06 1.88 2.83
N ALA A 42 5.14 2.74 1.81
CA ALA A 42 4.80 2.37 0.44
C ALA A 42 5.76 1.29 -0.09
N SER A 43 7.07 1.45 0.11
CA SER A 43 8.09 0.47 -0.29
C SER A 43 7.92 -0.85 0.47
N THR A 44 7.69 -0.79 1.79
CA THR A 44 7.46 -1.98 2.62
C THR A 44 6.21 -2.74 2.17
N TRP A 45 5.13 -2.03 1.85
CA TRP A 45 3.91 -2.64 1.34
C TRP A 45 4.15 -3.34 0.00
N LEU A 46 4.85 -2.70 -0.94
CA LEU A 46 5.14 -3.28 -2.25
C LEU A 46 6.02 -4.55 -2.12
N ALA A 47 7.03 -4.51 -1.25
CA ALA A 47 7.92 -5.64 -0.99
C ALA A 47 7.23 -6.82 -0.27
N ALA A 48 6.11 -6.57 0.39
CA ALA A 48 5.32 -7.60 1.07
C ALA A 48 4.26 -8.24 0.14
N LEU A 49 4.08 -7.73 -1.09
CA LEU A 49 3.20 -8.36 -2.06
C LEU A 49 3.83 -9.65 -2.58
N PRO A 50 3.03 -10.68 -2.88
CA PRO A 50 3.54 -11.87 -3.53
C PRO A 50 4.07 -11.52 -4.93
N ASP A 51 5.16 -12.18 -5.32
CA ASP A 51 5.65 -12.09 -6.68
C ASP A 51 4.61 -12.62 -7.66
N GLY A 52 4.38 -11.91 -8.77
CA GLY A 52 3.40 -12.33 -9.78
C GLY A 52 3.71 -13.67 -10.45
N ASN A 53 4.92 -14.21 -10.25
CA ASN A 53 5.34 -15.51 -10.74
C ASN A 53 5.45 -16.57 -9.62
N ASP A 54 5.12 -16.24 -8.36
CA ASP A 54 4.95 -17.24 -7.30
C ASP A 54 3.60 -17.95 -7.50
N THR A 55 3.55 -18.81 -8.52
CA THR A 55 2.48 -19.80 -8.64
C THR A 55 2.82 -20.94 -7.68
N GLY A 56 2.50 -20.75 -6.40
CA GLY A 56 2.40 -21.78 -5.37
C GLY A 56 3.43 -22.92 -5.41
N ASN A 57 4.59 -22.72 -4.80
CA ASN A 57 5.30 -23.81 -4.14
C ASN A 57 6.14 -23.31 -2.96
N ALA A 58 5.48 -23.16 -1.81
CA ALA A 58 6.15 -23.16 -0.52
C ALA A 58 5.35 -24.11 0.40
N ALA A 59 5.67 -25.40 0.29
CA ALA A 59 5.36 -26.44 1.26
C ALA A 59 6.58 -26.71 2.13
#